data_AF-A0A920R0C6-F1
#
_entry.id   AF-A0A920R0C6-F1
#
_cell.length_a   1.000
_cell.length_b   1.000
_cell.length_c   1.000
_cell.angle_alpha   90.00
_cell.angle_beta   90.00
_cell.angle_gamma   90.00
#
_symmetry.space_group_name_H-M   'P 1'
#
loop_
_entity.id
_entity.type
_entity.pdbx_description
1 polymer ?
#
loop_
_entity_poly.entity_id
_entity_poly.type
_entity_poly.pdbx_seq_one_letter_code
_entity_poly.pdbx_strand_id
1 'polypeptide(L)'
;MESNHSNPIGSRSRRKYHQEEKDPEVRQWANEEIQELQQRLEALSENIKLELLPKDETEHADAVIEIRAGAGGDEAGLFASEVFRMYQRYAENRKWKLKY
;
A
#
# COMPACT_ATOMS: atom_id res chain seq x y z
N MET A 1 -12.23 1.72 43.44
CA MET A 1 -10.90 2.25 43.79
C MET A 1 -9.94 1.74 42.74
N GLU A 2 -9.40 2.69 41.99
CA GLU A 2 -8.58 2.51 40.80
C GLU A 2 -7.25 1.86 41.15
N SER A 3 -6.72 1.05 40.23
CA SER A 3 -5.28 1.01 40.00
C SER A 3 -5.02 0.75 38.53
N ASN A 4 -4.89 1.86 37.81
CA ASN A 4 -4.34 2.01 36.47
C ASN A 4 -3.35 0.92 36.10
N HIS A 5 -3.69 0.09 35.12
CA HIS A 5 -2.70 -0.55 34.27
C HIS A 5 -2.15 0.51 33.32
N SER A 6 -1.21 1.30 33.84
CA SER A 6 -0.35 2.19 33.08
C SER A 6 0.40 1.33 32.06
N ASN A 7 -0.06 1.38 30.82
CA ASN A 7 0.62 0.90 29.64
C ASN A 7 2.01 1.56 29.59
N PRO A 8 3.13 0.85 29.83
CA PRO A 8 4.42 1.49 29.82
C PRO A 8 4.84 1.61 28.37
N ILE A 9 4.78 2.85 27.88
CA ILE A 9 5.52 3.34 26.72
C ILE A 9 6.94 2.79 26.81
N GLY A 10 7.29 1.83 25.94
CA GLY A 10 8.51 1.05 26.16
C GLY A 10 8.95 0.18 25.01
N SER A 11 8.66 0.55 23.75
CA SER A 11 9.22 -0.13 22.56
C SER A 11 10.77 -0.15 22.55
N ARG A 12 11.41 0.73 23.32
CA ARG A 12 12.87 0.72 23.56
C ARG A 12 13.32 -0.18 24.71
N SER A 13 12.47 -0.45 25.71
CA SER A 13 12.86 -1.27 26.87
C SER A 13 12.87 -2.76 26.57
N ARG A 14 11.88 -3.30 25.81
CA ARG A 14 11.86 -4.74 25.48
C ARG A 14 13.03 -5.20 24.60
N ARG A 15 13.51 -4.36 23.68
CA ARG A 15 14.69 -4.68 22.84
C ARG A 15 15.98 -4.83 23.66
N LYS A 16 16.10 -4.13 24.80
CA LYS A 16 17.31 -4.22 25.63
C LYS A 16 17.42 -5.55 26.38
N TYR A 17 16.32 -6.08 26.90
CA TYR A 17 16.32 -7.37 27.61
C TYR A 17 16.69 -8.54 26.70
N HIS A 18 16.38 -8.42 25.40
CA HIS A 18 16.55 -9.49 24.43
C HIS A 18 18.01 -9.75 24.01
N GLN A 19 18.88 -8.73 24.08
CA GLN A 19 20.31 -8.85 23.79
C GLN A 19 21.10 -9.44 24.97
N GLU A 20 20.55 -9.37 26.18
CA GLU A 20 21.17 -9.83 27.42
C GLU A 20 20.63 -11.20 27.90
N GLU A 21 19.46 -11.63 27.44
CA GLU A 21 18.87 -12.94 27.74
C GLU A 21 19.79 -14.06 27.21
N LYS A 22 20.09 -15.10 28.00
CA LYS A 22 21.06 -16.15 27.62
C LYS A 22 20.39 -17.43 27.14
N ASP A 23 19.10 -17.59 27.38
CA ASP A 23 18.35 -18.76 26.96
C ASP A 23 18.07 -18.71 25.44
N PRO A 24 18.56 -19.68 24.65
CA PRO A 24 18.35 -19.73 23.21
C PRO A 24 16.89 -19.94 22.80
N GLU A 25 16.06 -20.64 23.59
CA GLU A 25 14.63 -20.85 23.26
C GLU A 25 13.86 -19.54 23.43
N VAL A 26 14.11 -18.82 24.53
CA VAL A 26 13.50 -17.51 24.79
C VAL A 26 13.91 -16.50 23.73
N ARG A 27 15.17 -16.53 23.28
CA ARG A 27 15.63 -15.69 22.16
C ARG A 27 14.92 -16.01 20.85
N GLN A 28 14.65 -17.28 20.59
CA GLN A 28 13.97 -17.68 19.36
C GLN A 28 12.53 -17.16 19.33
N TRP A 29 11.75 -17.42 20.39
CA TRP A 29 10.35 -16.98 20.45
C TRP A 29 10.21 -15.47 20.35
N ALA A 30 11.09 -14.71 20.99
CA ALA A 30 10.98 -13.27 20.96
C ALA A 30 11.51 -12.66 19.62
N ASN A 31 12.38 -13.35 18.87
CA ASN A 31 12.69 -12.99 17.48
C ASN A 31 11.49 -13.24 16.54
N GLU A 32 10.79 -14.37 16.72
CA GLU A 32 9.56 -14.68 16.00
C GLU A 32 8.47 -13.62 16.27
N GLU A 33 8.29 -13.22 17.54
CA GLU A 33 7.39 -12.13 17.93
C GLU A 33 7.79 -10.79 17.28
N ILE A 34 9.08 -10.45 17.27
CA ILE A 34 9.57 -9.23 16.60
C ILE A 34 9.23 -9.25 15.12
N GLN A 35 9.43 -10.38 14.44
CA GLN A 35 9.15 -10.51 13.01
C GLN A 35 7.65 -10.34 12.73
N GLU A 36 6.79 -10.98 13.52
CA GLU A 36 5.33 -10.82 13.41
C GLU A 36 4.91 -9.35 13.63
N LEU A 37 5.43 -8.72 14.69
CA LEU A 37 5.13 -7.32 15.01
C LEU A 37 5.61 -6.36 13.93
N GLN A 38 6.75 -6.64 13.28
CA GLN A 38 7.26 -5.85 12.16
C GLN A 38 6.35 -5.96 10.94
N GLN A 39 5.93 -7.16 10.57
CA GLN A 39 4.98 -7.37 9.47
C GLN A 39 3.65 -6.67 9.74
N ARG A 40 3.16 -6.77 10.98
CA ARG A 40 1.92 -6.11 11.40
C ARG A 40 2.04 -4.59 11.39
N LEU A 41 3.19 -4.05 11.80
CA LEU A 41 3.47 -2.61 11.77
C LEU A 41 3.47 -2.09 10.33
N GLU A 42 4.08 -2.83 9.41
CA GLU A 42 4.13 -2.46 7.99
C GLU A 42 2.72 -2.41 7.39
N ALA A 43 1.93 -3.48 7.56
CA ALA A 43 0.55 -3.52 7.09
C ALA A 43 -0.33 -2.40 7.70
N LEU A 44 -0.20 -2.15 9.00
CA LEU A 44 -0.92 -1.05 9.66
C LEU A 44 -0.48 0.32 9.15
N SER A 45 0.81 0.50 8.84
CA SER A 45 1.33 1.75 8.29
C SER A 45 0.77 2.04 6.89
N GLU A 46 0.66 1.02 6.04
CA GLU A 46 0.03 1.16 4.72
C GLU A 46 -1.46 1.51 4.83
N ASN A 47 -2.20 0.83 5.71
CA ASN A 47 -3.62 1.11 5.94
C ASN A 47 -3.84 2.55 6.42
N ILE A 48 -3.01 3.04 7.36
CA ILE A 48 -3.12 4.43 7.82
C ILE A 48 -2.82 5.41 6.69
N LYS A 49 -1.84 5.15 5.82
CA LYS A 49 -1.55 6.03 4.67
C LYS A 49 -2.76 6.15 3.74
N LEU A 50 -3.49 5.06 3.52
CA LEU A 50 -4.72 5.05 2.71
C LEU A 50 -5.84 5.85 3.40
N GLU A 51 -6.08 5.62 4.69
CA GLU A 51 -7.12 6.34 5.46
C GLU A 51 -6.84 7.84 5.63
N LEU A 52 -5.57 8.24 5.58
CA LEU A 52 -5.17 9.65 5.63
C LEU A 52 -5.30 10.36 4.27
N LEU A 53 -5.57 9.63 3.19
CA LEU A 53 -5.93 10.27 1.93
C LEU A 53 -7.24 11.05 2.16
N PRO A 54 -7.33 12.29 1.67
CA PRO A 54 -8.60 12.99 1.68
C PRO A 54 -9.64 12.11 0.98
N LYS A 55 -10.89 12.12 1.47
CA LYS A 55 -12.00 11.45 0.77
C LYS A 55 -11.97 11.89 -0.69
N ASP A 56 -11.73 10.94 -1.57
CA ASP A 56 -11.75 11.19 -3.01
C ASP A 56 -13.23 11.23 -3.42
N GLU A 57 -13.76 12.43 -3.61
CA GLU A 57 -15.15 12.67 -4.05
C GLU A 57 -15.47 11.97 -5.38
N THR A 58 -14.43 11.55 -6.12
CA THR A 58 -14.50 10.91 -7.42
C THR A 58 -14.04 9.46 -7.44
N GLU A 59 -13.79 8.83 -6.27
CA GLU A 59 -13.26 7.45 -6.16
C GLU A 59 -14.08 6.40 -6.94
N HIS A 60 -15.37 6.68 -7.16
CA HIS A 60 -16.30 5.81 -7.87
C HIS A 60 -16.85 6.42 -9.16
N ALA A 61 -16.32 7.55 -9.60
CA ALA A 61 -16.73 8.19 -10.84
C ALA A 61 -16.10 7.48 -12.06
N ASP A 62 -16.84 7.46 -13.17
CA ASP A 62 -16.28 7.05 -14.46
C ASP A 62 -15.18 8.03 -14.89
N ALA A 63 -14.07 7.51 -15.42
CA ALA A 63 -12.98 8.32 -15.95
C ALA A 63 -13.13 8.57 -17.46
N VAL A 64 -12.76 9.77 -17.90
CA VAL A 64 -12.64 10.11 -19.33
C VAL A 64 -11.16 10.22 -19.67
N ILE A 65 -10.72 9.47 -20.69
CA ILE A 65 -9.34 9.49 -21.17
C ILE A 65 -9.33 10.10 -22.57
N GLU A 66 -8.55 11.16 -22.74
CA GLU A 66 -8.33 11.78 -24.04
C GLU A 66 -6.93 11.45 -24.57
N ILE A 67 -6.85 10.85 -25.75
CA ILE A 67 -5.59 10.46 -26.38
C ILE A 67 -5.40 11.32 -27.63
N ARG A 68 -4.39 12.19 -27.61
CA ARG A 68 -4.05 13.08 -28.72
C ARG A 68 -2.67 12.74 -29.26
N ALA A 69 -2.54 12.69 -30.58
CA ALA A 69 -1.24 12.60 -31.22
C ALA A 69 -0.43 13.87 -30.92
N GLY A 70 0.83 13.69 -30.52
CA GLY A 70 1.78 14.77 -30.33
C GLY A 70 2.44 15.21 -31.64
N ALA A 71 3.63 15.83 -31.54
CA ALA A 71 4.46 16.08 -32.71
C ALA A 71 5.01 14.76 -33.27
N GLY A 72 5.16 14.68 -34.60
CA GLY A 72 5.64 13.46 -35.28
C GLY A 72 4.76 12.97 -36.43
N GLY A 73 3.72 13.70 -36.81
CA GLY A 73 2.89 13.38 -37.98
C GLY A 73 2.23 12.01 -37.86
N ASP A 74 2.34 11.19 -38.90
CA ASP A 74 1.68 9.88 -39.00
C ASP A 74 2.12 8.91 -37.89
N GLU A 75 3.39 8.97 -37.47
CA GLU A 75 3.94 8.10 -36.42
C GLU A 75 3.32 8.40 -35.05
N ALA A 76 3.07 9.68 -34.77
CA ALA A 76 2.38 10.09 -33.54
C ALA A 76 0.91 9.63 -33.53
N GLY A 77 0.26 9.59 -34.70
CA GLY A 77 -1.09 9.03 -34.86
C GLY A 77 -1.16 7.52 -34.67
N LEU A 78 -0.18 6.79 -35.22
CA LEU A 78 -0.04 5.34 -35.01
C LEU A 78 0.18 5.04 -33.53
N PHE A 79 1.08 5.77 -32.86
CA PHE A 79 1.34 5.57 -31.44
C PHE A 79 0.12 5.89 -30.57
N ALA A 80 -0.61 6.96 -30.85
CA ALA A 80 -1.87 7.27 -30.16
C ALA A 80 -2.88 6.11 -30.27
N SER A 81 -2.95 5.47 -31.45
CA SER A 81 -3.81 4.30 -31.69
C SER A 81 -3.35 3.07 -30.89
N GLU A 82 -2.04 2.87 -30.72
CA GLU A 82 -1.49 1.80 -29.88
C GLU A 82 -1.80 2.02 -28.39
N VAL A 83 -1.66 3.26 -27.89
CA VAL A 83 -2.00 3.62 -26.51
C VAL A 83 -3.49 3.41 -26.26
N PHE A 84 -4.34 3.80 -27.21
CA PHE A 84 -5.78 3.53 -27.12
C PHE A 84 -6.06 2.03 -27.00
N ARG A 85 -5.45 1.22 -27.87
CA ARG A 85 -5.61 -0.24 -27.83
C ARG A 85 -5.09 -0.85 -26.52
N MET A 86 -4.02 -0.30 -25.96
CA MET A 86 -3.50 -0.71 -24.65
C MET A 86 -4.53 -0.48 -23.55
N TYR A 87 -5.10 0.73 -23.46
CA TYR A 87 -6.12 1.05 -22.45
C TYR A 87 -7.42 0.27 -22.66
N GLN A 88 -7.83 0.03 -23.91
CA GLN A 88 -8.96 -0.84 -24.20
C GLN A 88 -8.75 -2.24 -23.62
N ARG A 89 -7.61 -2.88 -23.89
CA ARG A 89 -7.31 -4.22 -23.35
C ARG A 89 -7.23 -4.21 -21.82
N TYR A 90 -6.69 -3.15 -21.24
CA TYR A 90 -6.65 -3.00 -19.78
C TYR A 90 -8.05 -2.92 -19.17
N ALA A 91 -8.93 -2.09 -19.73
CA ALA A 91 -10.32 -1.97 -19.31
C ALA A 91 -11.08 -3.31 -19.43
N GLU A 92 -10.92 -4.01 -20.56
CA GLU A 92 -11.50 -5.35 -20.77
C GLU A 92 -11.03 -6.36 -19.71
N ASN A 93 -9.73 -6.41 -19.41
CA ASN A 93 -9.17 -7.28 -18.37
C ASN A 93 -9.70 -6.96 -16.96
N ARG A 94 -9.99 -5.68 -16.70
CA ARG A 94 -10.63 -5.21 -15.45
C ARG A 94 -12.15 -5.35 -15.46
N LYS A 95 -12.75 -5.84 -16.56
CA LYS A 95 -14.20 -5.92 -16.80
C LYS A 95 -14.90 -4.56 -16.73
N TRP A 96 -14.19 -3.49 -17.08
CA TRP A 96 -14.76 -2.15 -17.17
C TRP A 96 -15.49 -1.95 -18.49
N LYS A 97 -16.58 -1.19 -18.45
CA LYS A 97 -17.34 -0.84 -19.64
C LYS A 97 -16.71 0.37 -20.32
N LEU A 98 -16.09 0.16 -21.46
CA LEU A 98 -15.56 1.26 -22.28
C LEU A 98 -16.69 1.87 -23.13
N LYS A 99 -16.68 3.20 -23.26
CA LYS A 99 -17.55 3.97 -24.16
C LYS A 99 -16.64 4.86 -25.02
N TYR A 100 -16.95 4.97 -26.31
CA TYR A 100 -16.22 5.76 -27.29
C TYR A 100 -17.07 6.93 -27.76
#